data_AF-A0A6B0X1S3-F1
#
_entry.id   AF-A0A6B0X1S3-F1
#
_cell.length_a   1.000
_cell.length_b   1.000
_cell.length_c   1.000
_cell.angle_alpha   90.00
_cell.angle_beta   90.00
_cell.angle_gamma   90.00
#
_symmetry.space_group_name_H-M   'P 1'
#
loop_
_entity.id
_entity.type
_entity.pdbx_description
1 polymer ?
#
loop_
_entity_poly.entity_id
_entity_poly.type
_entity_poly.pdbx_seq_one_letter_code
_entity_poly.pdbx_strand_id
1 'polypeptide(L)'
;KQQKSAKDFRIFCLGGSTTRGPFPALLHELLKRSNADKTVEVVNLGIDTFNSYQVLDIVKELPQCDPDLLIIYMGHNEIYGPLGVASNVALGTSRKVINLILRLREIKVFQLANNFYSKLRAPSNRFEKEGSPYKMMVNSSLAPHHPLREQTIENFRGNLHEIIAIAKRHQIPVILGTIVSNLRDWRPFDSEPPPSSLDVTQWQQLLENGKAAFAQNHLEEAERIYQTAIELFPDHAQTHFDLGHVYLAQGYQDRAKRSFTRARDLDILPIRAPSEVNETIKSVAKETDIVLADFETVFQDCDPKSVIGKPMIVEHLHPSNEGYYLIASHLANVIFKEGFLTASKRLNFEDPSLKRELNIGELNKEDLVRLRLMLKIWPFNINNEGYQYP
;
A
#
# COMPACT_ATOMS: atom_id res chain seq x y z
N LYS A 1 -8.54 -30.81 7.88
CA LYS A 1 -9.37 -29.77 8.53
C LYS A 1 -9.45 -30.10 10.01
N GLN A 2 -8.90 -29.29 10.90
CA GLN A 2 -9.24 -29.38 12.33
C GLN A 2 -10.69 -28.93 12.51
N GLN A 3 -11.50 -29.73 13.21
CA GLN A 3 -12.90 -29.42 13.47
C GLN A 3 -13.00 -28.20 14.38
N LYS A 4 -13.67 -27.14 13.92
CA LYS A 4 -13.85 -25.88 14.66
C LYS A 4 -14.81 -26.10 15.83
N SER A 5 -14.41 -25.71 17.03
CA SER A 5 -15.29 -25.67 18.20
C SER A 5 -16.17 -24.42 18.17
N ALA A 6 -17.36 -24.46 18.78
CA ALA A 6 -18.21 -23.28 18.97
C ALA A 6 -17.54 -22.18 19.83
N LYS A 7 -16.45 -22.51 20.53
CA LYS A 7 -15.64 -21.56 21.32
C LYS A 7 -14.53 -20.88 20.50
N ASP A 8 -14.34 -21.25 19.24
CA ASP A 8 -13.27 -20.71 18.40
C ASP A 8 -13.79 -19.54 17.55
N PHE A 9 -12.96 -18.51 17.40
CA PHE A 9 -13.22 -17.35 16.54
C PHE A 9 -12.05 -17.15 15.56
N ARG A 10 -12.29 -17.40 14.27
CA ARG A 10 -11.29 -17.39 13.20
C ARG A 10 -11.32 -16.09 12.41
N ILE A 11 -10.22 -15.36 12.50
CA ILE A 11 -9.98 -14.12 11.77
C ILE A 11 -9.00 -14.42 10.64
N PHE A 12 -9.36 -14.06 9.40
CA PHE A 12 -8.45 -14.17 8.26
C PHE A 12 -8.02 -12.78 7.79
N CYS A 13 -6.72 -12.51 7.83
CA CYS A 13 -6.13 -11.26 7.36
C CYS A 13 -5.62 -11.44 5.93
N LEU A 14 -6.21 -10.72 4.97
CA LEU A 14 -5.90 -10.82 3.54
C LEU A 14 -5.23 -9.55 3.02
N GLY A 15 -4.25 -9.71 2.12
CA GLY A 15 -3.63 -8.57 1.46
C GLY A 15 -2.25 -8.84 0.89
N GLY A 16 -1.52 -7.74 0.66
CA GLY A 16 -0.17 -7.76 0.12
C GLY A 16 0.93 -8.00 1.15
N SER A 17 2.13 -7.52 0.85
CA SER A 17 3.32 -7.61 1.71
C SER A 17 3.13 -7.01 3.10
N THR A 18 2.36 -5.94 3.23
CA THR A 18 2.07 -5.32 4.54
C THR A 18 1.25 -6.27 5.42
N THR A 19 0.32 -7.03 4.83
CA THR A 19 -0.44 -8.07 5.55
C THR A 19 0.43 -9.26 5.93
N ARG A 20 1.40 -9.63 5.08
CA ARG A 20 2.40 -10.65 5.42
C ARG A 20 3.25 -10.27 6.64
N GLY A 21 3.33 -8.96 6.94
CA GLY A 21 3.98 -8.43 8.12
C GLY A 21 3.39 -8.93 9.45
N PRO A 22 3.89 -8.40 10.59
CA PRO A 22 3.60 -8.93 11.91
C PRO A 22 2.22 -8.56 12.48
N PHE A 23 1.46 -7.64 11.87
CA PHE A 23 0.20 -7.19 12.50
C PHE A 23 -0.81 -8.29 12.79
N PRO A 24 -1.00 -9.36 11.97
CA PRO A 24 -1.93 -10.43 12.32
C PRO A 24 -1.50 -11.19 13.58
N ALA A 25 -0.19 -11.40 13.76
CA ALA A 25 0.34 -12.03 14.97
C ALA A 25 0.21 -11.13 16.20
N LEU A 26 0.46 -9.83 16.03
CA LEU A 26 0.25 -8.83 17.09
C LEU A 26 -1.23 -8.72 17.47
N LEU A 27 -2.13 -8.73 16.49
CA LEU A 27 -3.57 -8.71 16.72
C LEU A 27 -4.01 -9.92 17.55
N HIS A 28 -3.55 -11.12 17.19
CA HIS A 28 -3.81 -12.34 17.96
C HIS A 28 -3.39 -12.18 19.44
N GLU A 29 -2.19 -11.68 19.68
CA GLU A 29 -1.67 -11.50 21.03
C GLU A 29 -2.45 -10.43 21.83
N LEU A 30 -2.84 -9.32 21.19
CA LEU A 30 -3.67 -8.28 21.81
C LEU A 30 -5.07 -8.80 22.18
N LEU A 31 -5.72 -9.54 21.28
CA LEU A 31 -7.02 -10.14 21.54
C LEU A 31 -6.95 -11.17 22.69
N LYS A 32 -5.89 -11.99 22.70
CA LYS A 32 -5.64 -12.95 23.79
C LYS A 32 -5.43 -12.25 25.14
N ARG A 33 -4.61 -11.21 25.19
CA ARG A 33 -4.33 -10.44 26.42
C ARG A 33 -5.54 -9.63 26.93
N SER A 34 -6.48 -9.32 26.06
CA SER A 34 -7.75 -8.68 26.41
C SER A 34 -8.75 -9.66 27.07
N ASN A 35 -8.37 -10.94 27.24
CA ASN A 35 -9.23 -12.02 27.71
C ASN A 35 -10.55 -12.03 26.93
N ALA A 36 -10.44 -12.17 25.61
CA ALA A 36 -11.58 -12.33 24.72
C ALA A 36 -12.47 -13.52 25.18
N ASP A 37 -13.77 -13.39 24.98
CA ASP A 37 -14.79 -14.38 25.36
C ASP A 37 -14.69 -15.71 24.58
N LYS A 38 -13.92 -15.73 23.51
CA LYS A 38 -13.66 -16.88 22.63
C LYS A 38 -12.16 -17.12 22.47
N THR A 39 -11.80 -18.36 22.14
CA THR A 39 -10.45 -18.70 21.68
C THR A 39 -10.27 -18.12 20.29
N VAL A 40 -9.39 -17.14 20.13
CA VAL A 40 -9.18 -16.48 18.84
C VAL A 40 -8.06 -17.18 18.06
N GLU A 41 -8.31 -17.45 16.79
CA GLU A 41 -7.31 -17.87 15.80
C GLU A 41 -7.19 -16.74 14.78
N VAL A 42 -5.97 -16.22 14.54
CA VAL A 42 -5.72 -15.23 13.49
C VAL A 42 -4.81 -15.85 12.43
N VAL A 43 -5.34 -15.98 11.22
CA VAL A 43 -4.66 -16.58 10.08
C VAL A 43 -4.14 -15.47 9.16
N ASN A 44 -2.82 -15.44 8.97
CA ASN A 44 -2.17 -14.52 8.03
C ASN A 44 -2.18 -15.09 6.62
N LEU A 45 -2.96 -14.49 5.72
CA LEU A 45 -3.00 -14.79 4.28
C LEU A 45 -2.41 -13.65 3.44
N GLY A 46 -1.51 -12.86 4.02
CA GLY A 46 -0.76 -11.84 3.30
C GLY A 46 0.35 -12.45 2.45
N ILE A 47 0.38 -12.08 1.16
CA ILE A 47 1.39 -12.59 0.22
C ILE A 47 2.00 -11.41 -0.53
N ASP A 48 3.31 -11.44 -0.73
CA ASP A 48 4.01 -10.38 -1.45
C ASP A 48 3.43 -10.18 -2.84
N THR A 49 3.39 -8.92 -3.30
CA THR A 49 2.88 -8.49 -4.61
C THR A 49 1.39 -8.72 -4.87
N PHE A 50 0.65 -9.37 -3.96
CA PHE A 50 -0.77 -9.61 -4.16
C PHE A 50 -1.55 -8.31 -4.24
N ASN A 51 -2.50 -8.31 -5.18
CA ASN A 51 -3.49 -7.27 -5.38
C ASN A 51 -4.90 -7.88 -5.27
N SER A 52 -5.92 -7.07 -5.57
CA SER A 52 -7.32 -7.44 -5.40
C SER A 52 -7.77 -8.67 -6.20
N TYR A 53 -7.10 -9.02 -7.31
CA TYR A 53 -7.44 -10.22 -8.07
C TYR A 53 -7.12 -11.50 -7.31
N GLN A 54 -5.92 -11.61 -6.74
CA GLN A 54 -5.54 -12.81 -5.98
C GLN A 54 -6.30 -12.91 -4.66
N VAL A 55 -6.57 -11.78 -4.00
CA VAL A 55 -7.40 -11.75 -2.79
C VAL A 55 -8.82 -12.23 -3.11
N LEU A 56 -9.39 -11.81 -4.24
CA LEU A 56 -10.69 -12.29 -4.70
C LEU A 56 -10.71 -13.82 -4.92
N ASP A 57 -9.66 -14.40 -5.51
CA ASP A 57 -9.57 -15.84 -5.70
C ASP A 57 -9.49 -16.60 -4.36
N ILE A 58 -8.74 -16.09 -3.39
CA ILE A 58 -8.72 -16.66 -2.03
C ILE A 58 -10.11 -16.59 -1.39
N VAL A 59 -10.80 -15.45 -1.49
CA VAL A 59 -12.11 -15.23 -0.85
C VAL A 59 -13.18 -16.18 -1.41
N LYS A 60 -13.08 -16.65 -2.66
CA LYS A 60 -13.99 -17.67 -3.21
C LYS A 60 -13.87 -19.01 -2.50
N GLU A 61 -12.66 -19.39 -2.09
CA GLU A 61 -12.39 -20.68 -1.43
C GLU A 61 -12.54 -20.60 0.10
N LEU A 62 -12.37 -19.42 0.67
CA LEU A 62 -12.28 -19.20 2.11
C LEU A 62 -13.49 -19.65 2.95
N PRO A 63 -14.76 -19.60 2.47
CA PRO A 63 -15.90 -20.11 3.22
C PRO A 63 -15.74 -21.58 3.67
N GLN A 64 -14.91 -22.36 2.98
CA GLN A 64 -14.62 -23.75 3.33
C GLN A 64 -13.80 -23.92 4.61
N CYS A 65 -13.22 -22.83 5.13
CA CYS A 65 -12.41 -22.78 6.34
C CYS A 65 -13.17 -22.23 7.57
N ASP A 66 -14.48 -21.99 7.44
CA ASP A 66 -15.36 -21.46 8.50
C ASP A 66 -14.85 -20.15 9.15
N PRO A 67 -14.58 -19.08 8.36
CA PRO A 67 -14.15 -17.79 8.90
C PRO A 67 -15.28 -17.11 9.70
N ASP A 68 -14.93 -16.44 10.80
CA ASP A 68 -15.86 -15.58 11.55
C ASP A 68 -15.67 -14.09 11.24
N LEU A 69 -14.50 -13.71 10.71
CA LEU A 69 -14.18 -12.33 10.35
C LEU A 69 -13.11 -12.31 9.27
N LEU A 70 -13.31 -11.47 8.26
CA LEU A 70 -12.26 -11.11 7.29
C LEU A 70 -11.72 -9.73 7.60
N ILE A 71 -10.39 -9.57 7.57
CA ILE A 71 -9.72 -8.28 7.61
C ILE A 71 -8.99 -8.11 6.28
N ILE A 72 -9.32 -7.06 5.55
CA ILE A 72 -8.74 -6.80 4.23
C ILE A 72 -7.89 -5.53 4.29
N TYR A 73 -6.59 -5.67 4.02
CA TYR A 73 -5.63 -4.56 3.87
C TYR A 73 -4.91 -4.74 2.54
N MET A 74 -5.34 -4.05 1.48
CA MET A 74 -4.78 -4.19 0.14
C MET A 74 -4.96 -2.93 -0.71
N GLY A 75 -4.16 -2.80 -1.78
CA GLY A 75 -4.29 -1.72 -2.76
C GLY A 75 -2.95 -1.20 -3.30
N HIS A 76 -1.83 -1.44 -2.61
CA HIS A 76 -0.49 -1.01 -3.08
C HIS A 76 -0.08 -1.61 -4.44
N ASN A 77 -0.59 -2.80 -4.77
CA ASN A 77 -0.13 -3.56 -5.94
C ASN A 77 -1.13 -3.57 -7.11
N GLU A 78 -2.14 -2.68 -7.12
CA GLU A 78 -3.18 -2.71 -8.17
C GLU A 78 -2.62 -2.34 -9.56
N ILE A 79 -1.59 -1.50 -9.63
CA ILE A 79 -1.00 -1.05 -10.90
C ILE A 79 0.02 -2.06 -11.43
N TYR A 80 0.96 -2.50 -10.59
CA TYR A 80 2.13 -3.30 -11.00
C TYR A 80 2.13 -4.75 -10.52
N GLY A 81 1.27 -5.10 -9.56
CA GLY A 81 1.13 -6.49 -9.11
C GLY A 81 0.62 -7.42 -10.21
N PRO A 82 0.54 -8.73 -9.96
CA PRO A 82 0.10 -9.68 -10.97
C PRO A 82 -1.29 -9.33 -11.51
N LEU A 83 -1.45 -9.29 -12.84
CA LEU A 83 -2.66 -8.82 -13.54
C LEU A 83 -2.93 -7.31 -13.47
N GLY A 84 -2.06 -6.54 -12.83
CA GLY A 84 -2.12 -5.07 -12.84
C GLY A 84 -1.93 -4.53 -14.25
N VAL A 85 -2.61 -3.42 -14.56
CA VAL A 85 -2.73 -2.92 -15.94
C VAL A 85 -1.40 -2.47 -16.56
N ALA A 86 -0.41 -2.13 -15.74
CA ALA A 86 0.93 -1.73 -16.17
C ALA A 86 1.99 -2.79 -15.81
N SER A 87 1.55 -4.03 -15.56
CA SER A 87 2.42 -5.16 -15.22
C SER A 87 2.85 -5.94 -16.47
N ASN A 88 4.10 -6.43 -16.50
CA ASN A 88 4.59 -7.35 -17.54
C ASN A 88 3.88 -8.70 -17.56
N VAL A 89 3.14 -9.03 -16.48
CA VAL A 89 2.30 -10.23 -16.38
C VAL A 89 0.80 -9.91 -16.48
N ALA A 90 0.45 -8.75 -17.04
CA ALA A 90 -0.93 -8.39 -17.35
C ALA A 90 -1.53 -9.35 -18.40
N LEU A 91 -2.81 -9.70 -18.21
CA LEU A 91 -3.59 -10.48 -19.19
C LEU A 91 -4.58 -9.63 -19.98
N GLY A 92 -4.64 -8.35 -19.70
CA GLY A 92 -5.56 -7.38 -20.26
C GLY A 92 -5.62 -6.15 -19.35
N THR A 93 -6.38 -5.15 -19.76
CA THR A 93 -6.53 -3.90 -18.99
C THR A 93 -7.86 -3.83 -18.26
N SER A 94 -8.91 -4.51 -18.74
CA SER A 94 -10.22 -4.52 -18.10
C SER A 94 -10.48 -5.79 -17.29
N ARG A 95 -11.12 -5.63 -16.13
CA ARG A 95 -11.52 -6.73 -15.24
C ARG A 95 -12.36 -7.79 -15.95
N LYS A 96 -13.26 -7.39 -16.86
CA LYS A 96 -14.10 -8.33 -17.63
C LYS A 96 -13.25 -9.27 -18.50
N VAL A 97 -12.27 -8.72 -19.22
CA VAL A 97 -11.36 -9.50 -20.07
C VAL A 97 -10.46 -10.39 -19.22
N ILE A 98 -9.89 -9.84 -18.14
CA ILE A 98 -9.03 -10.60 -17.22
C ILE A 98 -9.80 -11.79 -16.65
N ASN A 99 -11.00 -11.57 -16.12
CA ASN A 99 -11.84 -12.65 -15.56
C ASN A 99 -12.26 -13.68 -16.61
N LEU A 100 -12.53 -13.27 -17.85
CA LEU A 100 -12.79 -14.21 -18.95
C LEU A 100 -11.56 -15.10 -19.19
N ILE A 101 -10.36 -14.52 -19.28
CA ILE A 101 -9.12 -15.28 -19.49
C ILE A 101 -8.85 -16.23 -18.33
N LEU A 102 -9.07 -15.79 -17.08
CA LEU A 102 -8.92 -16.64 -15.90
C LEU A 102 -9.88 -17.85 -15.95
N ARG A 103 -11.16 -17.63 -16.28
CA ARG A 103 -12.13 -18.73 -16.45
C ARG A 103 -11.74 -19.68 -17.58
N LEU A 104 -11.25 -19.15 -18.70
CA LEU A 104 -10.79 -19.98 -19.81
C LEU A 104 -9.59 -20.85 -19.40
N ARG A 105 -8.69 -20.34 -18.55
CA ARG A 105 -7.53 -21.10 -18.03
C ARG A 105 -7.89 -22.30 -17.17
N GLU A 106 -9.09 -22.34 -16.59
CA GLU A 106 -9.59 -23.50 -15.84
C GLU A 106 -10.09 -24.63 -16.78
N ILE A 107 -10.34 -24.33 -18.05
CA ILE A 107 -10.82 -25.30 -19.03
C ILE A 107 -9.65 -26.16 -19.53
N LYS A 108 -9.73 -27.48 -19.30
CA LYS A 108 -8.68 -28.45 -19.70
C LYS A 108 -8.29 -28.37 -21.18
N VAL A 109 -9.26 -28.10 -22.07
CA VAL A 109 -9.01 -27.93 -23.51
C VAL A 109 -8.15 -26.68 -23.78
N PHE A 110 -8.42 -25.59 -23.06
CA PHE A 110 -7.62 -24.38 -23.15
C PHE A 110 -6.20 -24.61 -22.62
N GLN A 111 -6.05 -25.34 -21.51
CA GLN A 111 -4.73 -25.73 -20.99
C GLN A 111 -3.97 -26.61 -21.99
N LEU A 112 -4.64 -27.56 -22.63
CA LEU A 112 -4.05 -28.42 -23.67
C LEU A 112 -3.60 -27.59 -24.88
N ALA A 113 -4.45 -26.69 -25.36
CA ALA A 113 -4.14 -25.78 -26.47
C ALA A 113 -2.96 -24.86 -26.12
N ASN A 114 -2.92 -24.30 -24.90
CA ASN A 114 -1.84 -23.45 -24.44
C ASN A 114 -0.52 -24.23 -24.28
N ASN A 115 -0.57 -25.48 -23.81
CA ASN A 115 0.58 -26.38 -23.72
C ASN A 115 1.10 -26.79 -25.11
N PHE A 116 0.23 -26.92 -26.09
CA PHE A 116 0.63 -27.19 -27.47
C PHE A 116 1.27 -25.95 -28.11
N TYR A 117 0.65 -24.79 -27.93
CA TYR A 117 1.18 -23.50 -28.39
C TYR A 117 2.54 -23.16 -27.76
N SER A 118 2.71 -23.40 -26.46
CA SER A 118 3.99 -23.15 -25.77
C SER A 118 5.12 -24.05 -26.26
N LYS A 119 4.81 -25.28 -26.69
CA LYS A 119 5.79 -26.18 -27.33
C LYS A 119 6.19 -25.74 -28.74
N LEU A 120 5.31 -25.05 -29.46
CA LEU A 120 5.60 -24.48 -30.78
C LEU A 120 6.36 -23.16 -30.71
N ARG A 121 6.34 -22.49 -29.56
CA ARG A 121 7.06 -21.24 -29.33
C ARG A 121 8.45 -21.54 -28.76
N ALA A 122 9.50 -21.01 -29.38
CA ALA A 122 10.85 -21.09 -28.82
C ALA A 122 10.87 -20.47 -27.41
N PRO A 123 11.56 -21.09 -26.42
CA PRO A 123 11.69 -20.51 -25.09
C PRO A 123 12.35 -19.14 -25.20
N SER A 124 11.64 -18.10 -24.77
CA SER A 124 12.19 -16.76 -24.71
C SER A 124 13.04 -16.64 -23.45
N ASN A 125 14.37 -16.60 -23.59
CA ASN A 125 15.34 -16.33 -22.51
C ASN A 125 15.27 -14.89 -21.94
N ARG A 126 14.10 -14.22 -21.99
CA ARG A 126 13.92 -12.89 -21.39
C ARG A 126 13.98 -12.91 -19.86
N PHE A 127 13.75 -14.07 -19.24
CA PHE A 127 13.62 -14.20 -17.79
C PHE A 127 14.95 -14.22 -17.01
N GLU A 128 16.09 -14.52 -17.66
CA GLU A 128 17.37 -14.66 -16.97
C GLU A 128 18.20 -13.36 -16.90
N LYS A 129 17.83 -12.29 -17.61
CA LYS A 129 18.74 -11.16 -17.85
C LYS A 129 18.52 -9.88 -17.04
N GLU A 130 17.43 -9.71 -16.28
CA GLU A 130 17.12 -8.38 -15.73
C GLU A 130 16.64 -8.34 -14.27
N GLY A 131 17.53 -7.95 -13.37
CA GLY A 131 17.23 -7.09 -12.21
C GLY A 131 16.34 -7.67 -11.09
N SER A 132 15.85 -6.77 -10.21
CA SER A 132 14.98 -7.11 -9.08
C SER A 132 13.61 -7.61 -9.55
N PRO A 133 12.91 -8.48 -8.77
CA PRO A 133 11.56 -8.93 -9.11
C PRO A 133 10.57 -7.80 -9.42
N TYR A 134 10.72 -6.64 -8.78
CA TYR A 134 9.93 -5.43 -9.07
C TYR A 134 10.20 -4.88 -10.48
N LYS A 135 11.46 -4.83 -10.91
CA LYS A 135 11.81 -4.39 -12.28
C LYS A 135 11.18 -5.32 -13.33
N MET A 136 11.13 -6.60 -13.03
CA MET A 136 10.49 -7.58 -13.92
C MET A 136 8.97 -7.41 -14.00
N MET A 137 8.33 -6.84 -12.96
CA MET A 137 6.87 -6.62 -12.96
C MET A 137 6.48 -5.31 -13.65
N VAL A 138 7.29 -4.26 -13.56
CA VAL A 138 6.95 -2.97 -14.18
C VAL A 138 7.15 -3.01 -15.69
N ASN A 139 6.08 -2.78 -16.46
CA ASN A 139 6.15 -2.69 -17.92
C ASN A 139 6.56 -1.29 -18.38
N SER A 140 5.92 -0.26 -17.81
CA SER A 140 6.20 1.15 -18.13
C SER A 140 5.89 2.07 -16.94
N SER A 141 6.46 3.27 -16.97
CA SER A 141 5.93 4.37 -16.17
C SER A 141 4.48 4.65 -16.57
N LEU A 142 3.74 5.28 -15.66
CA LEU A 142 2.33 5.54 -15.79
C LEU A 142 2.01 6.97 -15.37
N ALA A 143 1.86 7.83 -16.38
CA ALA A 143 1.56 9.24 -16.21
C ALA A 143 0.34 9.47 -15.29
N PRO A 144 0.29 10.59 -14.53
CA PRO A 144 -0.77 10.83 -13.55
C PRO A 144 -2.18 10.84 -14.16
N HIS A 145 -2.27 11.29 -15.42
CA HIS A 145 -3.53 11.40 -16.17
C HIS A 145 -3.70 10.28 -17.22
N HIS A 146 -2.93 9.19 -17.10
CA HIS A 146 -3.04 8.08 -18.03
C HIS A 146 -4.36 7.30 -17.83
N PRO A 147 -5.14 6.97 -18.89
CA PRO A 147 -6.43 6.26 -18.76
C PRO A 147 -6.35 4.92 -18.02
N LEU A 148 -5.19 4.28 -18.04
CA LEU A 148 -4.98 3.03 -17.29
C LEU A 148 -5.00 3.21 -15.76
N ARG A 149 -4.72 4.41 -15.23
CA ARG A 149 -4.91 4.68 -13.80
C ARG A 149 -6.37 4.61 -13.42
N GLU A 150 -7.24 5.27 -14.19
CA GLU A 150 -8.70 5.19 -14.00
C GLU A 150 -9.20 3.74 -14.13
N GLN A 151 -8.71 3.02 -15.15
CA GLN A 151 -9.06 1.62 -15.34
C GLN A 151 -8.59 0.74 -14.16
N THR A 152 -7.46 1.06 -13.53
CA THR A 152 -6.99 0.37 -12.32
C THR A 152 -7.96 0.56 -11.17
N ILE A 153 -8.40 1.80 -10.93
CA ILE A 153 -9.36 2.13 -9.88
C ILE A 153 -10.71 1.43 -10.12
N GLU A 154 -11.20 1.42 -11.37
CA GLU A 154 -12.44 0.73 -11.72
C GLU A 154 -12.33 -0.80 -11.51
N ASN A 155 -11.21 -1.40 -11.91
CA ASN A 155 -10.96 -2.83 -11.67
C ASN A 155 -10.92 -3.15 -10.17
N PHE A 156 -10.19 -2.34 -9.40
CA PHE A 156 -10.04 -2.49 -7.97
C PHE A 156 -11.39 -2.37 -7.24
N ARG A 157 -12.17 -1.34 -7.56
CA ARG A 157 -13.54 -1.15 -7.07
C ARG A 157 -14.41 -2.37 -7.36
N GLY A 158 -14.41 -2.85 -8.60
CA GLY A 158 -15.18 -4.02 -9.01
C GLY A 158 -14.78 -5.30 -8.25
N ASN A 159 -13.48 -5.48 -7.98
CA ASN A 159 -12.98 -6.62 -7.18
C ASN A 159 -13.40 -6.49 -5.71
N LEU A 160 -13.31 -5.31 -5.10
CA LEU A 160 -13.77 -5.08 -3.73
C LEU A 160 -15.27 -5.40 -3.57
N HIS A 161 -16.11 -4.93 -4.49
CA HIS A 161 -17.54 -5.26 -4.46
C HIS A 161 -17.79 -6.77 -4.55
N GLU A 162 -17.05 -7.49 -5.41
CA GLU A 162 -17.23 -8.94 -5.52
C GLU A 162 -16.75 -9.68 -4.27
N ILE A 163 -15.61 -9.30 -3.70
CA ILE A 163 -15.10 -9.84 -2.43
C ILE A 163 -16.15 -9.67 -1.33
N ILE A 164 -16.70 -8.47 -1.18
CA ILE A 164 -17.70 -8.16 -0.16
C ILE A 164 -19.01 -8.92 -0.44
N ALA A 165 -19.42 -9.03 -1.71
CA ALA A 165 -20.62 -9.77 -2.08
C ALA A 165 -20.50 -11.27 -1.75
N ILE A 166 -19.32 -11.87 -1.95
CA ILE A 166 -19.04 -13.25 -1.56
C ILE A 166 -19.11 -13.38 -0.03
N ALA A 167 -18.42 -12.51 0.70
CA ALA A 167 -18.43 -12.54 2.17
C ALA A 167 -19.86 -12.41 2.73
N LYS A 168 -20.66 -11.45 2.23
CA LYS A 168 -22.07 -11.27 2.62
C LYS A 168 -22.94 -12.48 2.32
N ARG A 169 -22.77 -13.11 1.15
CA ARG A 169 -23.52 -14.34 0.79
C ARG A 169 -23.28 -15.47 1.78
N HIS A 170 -22.06 -15.57 2.30
CA HIS A 170 -21.66 -16.55 3.30
C HIS A 170 -21.82 -16.04 4.74
N GLN A 171 -22.41 -14.86 4.95
CA GLN A 171 -22.62 -14.24 6.27
C GLN A 171 -21.32 -14.06 7.07
N ILE A 172 -20.22 -13.74 6.37
CA ILE A 172 -18.93 -13.49 6.98
C ILE A 172 -18.74 -11.96 7.09
N PRO A 173 -18.67 -11.40 8.31
CA PRO A 173 -18.32 -10.00 8.51
C PRO A 173 -16.96 -9.64 7.90
N VAL A 174 -16.83 -8.39 7.46
CA VAL A 174 -15.60 -7.85 6.87
C VAL A 174 -15.24 -6.56 7.58
N ILE A 175 -13.94 -6.38 7.87
CA ILE A 175 -13.33 -5.09 8.15
C ILE A 175 -12.46 -4.74 6.94
N LEU A 176 -12.77 -3.62 6.30
CA LEU A 176 -11.98 -3.09 5.20
C LEU A 176 -11.04 -2.00 5.72
N GLY A 177 -9.74 -2.15 5.50
CA GLY A 177 -8.71 -1.23 5.96
C GLY A 177 -8.18 -0.34 4.86
N THR A 178 -8.07 0.96 5.11
CA THR A 178 -7.31 1.87 4.23
C THR A 178 -5.82 1.53 4.29
N ILE A 179 -5.07 1.84 3.25
CA ILE A 179 -3.62 1.58 3.24
C ILE A 179 -2.82 2.83 3.58
N VAL A 180 -1.61 2.64 4.13
CA VAL A 180 -0.70 3.72 4.52
C VAL A 180 0.61 3.64 3.75
N SER A 181 1.20 4.80 3.48
CA SER A 181 2.52 4.90 2.83
C SER A 181 3.28 6.10 3.38
N ASN A 182 4.61 6.06 3.24
CA ASN A 182 5.45 7.16 3.67
C ASN A 182 5.30 8.32 2.69
N LEU A 183 4.84 9.46 3.21
CA LEU A 183 4.66 10.70 2.45
C LEU A 183 5.87 11.61 2.62
N ARG A 184 6.36 11.75 3.85
CA ARG A 184 7.32 12.79 4.24
C ARG A 184 8.76 12.47 3.88
N ASP A 185 9.16 11.22 4.05
CA ASP A 185 10.58 10.83 3.99
C ASP A 185 10.91 10.01 2.73
N TRP A 186 9.92 9.86 1.83
CA TRP A 186 10.08 9.11 0.58
C TRP A 186 9.71 9.97 -0.62
N ARG A 187 10.72 10.37 -1.39
CA ARG A 187 10.53 11.12 -2.63
C ARG A 187 9.75 10.28 -3.67
N PRO A 188 9.10 10.92 -4.65
CA PRO A 188 8.59 10.22 -5.84
C PRO A 188 9.70 9.38 -6.47
N PHE A 189 9.35 8.20 -6.96
CA PHE A 189 10.32 7.35 -7.64
C PHE A 189 10.74 7.93 -8.99
N ASP A 190 9.81 8.59 -9.67
CA ASP A 190 10.08 9.30 -10.91
C ASP A 190 9.04 10.42 -11.14
N SER A 191 9.35 11.37 -12.01
CA SER A 191 8.46 12.48 -12.39
C SER A 191 8.27 12.55 -13.89
N GLU A 192 7.15 13.11 -14.36
CA GLU A 192 6.95 13.37 -15.79
C GLU A 192 8.13 14.18 -16.36
N PRO A 193 8.64 13.83 -17.56
CA PRO A 193 9.59 14.68 -18.24
C PRO A 193 8.95 16.03 -18.60
N PRO A 194 9.72 17.13 -18.64
CA PRO A 194 9.22 18.43 -19.08
C PRO A 194 8.52 18.37 -20.45
N PRO A 195 7.34 18.98 -20.61
CA PRO A 195 6.69 19.07 -21.92
C PRO A 195 7.53 19.92 -22.87
N SER A 196 7.44 19.64 -24.18
CA SER A 196 8.26 20.34 -25.20
C SER A 196 8.02 21.85 -25.28
N SER A 197 6.89 22.33 -24.75
CA SER A 197 6.56 23.76 -24.67
C SER A 197 7.21 24.49 -23.49
N LEU A 198 7.78 23.77 -22.52
CA LEU A 198 8.40 24.36 -21.34
C LEU A 198 9.79 24.91 -21.69
N ASP A 199 10.10 26.12 -21.22
CA ASP A 199 11.49 26.57 -21.12
C ASP A 199 12.20 25.76 -20.01
N VAL A 200 12.79 24.64 -20.42
CA VAL A 200 13.44 23.69 -19.52
C VAL A 200 14.61 24.35 -18.78
N THR A 201 15.32 25.28 -19.40
CA THR A 201 16.45 25.96 -18.77
C THR A 201 15.97 26.90 -17.66
N GLN A 202 14.95 27.71 -17.94
CA GLN A 202 14.33 28.57 -16.92
C GLN A 202 13.79 27.74 -15.74
N TRP A 203 13.07 26.67 -16.04
CA TRP A 203 12.47 25.82 -15.02
C TRP A 203 13.51 25.08 -14.18
N GLN A 204 14.56 24.52 -14.79
CA GLN A 204 15.69 23.92 -14.08
C GLN A 204 16.40 24.93 -13.17
N GLN A 205 16.58 26.17 -13.63
CA GLN A 205 17.17 27.23 -12.81
C GLN A 205 16.31 27.53 -11.57
N LEU A 206 14.97 27.53 -11.70
CA LEU A 206 14.07 27.67 -10.56
C LEU A 206 14.25 26.52 -9.56
N LEU A 207 14.37 25.27 -10.02
CA LEU A 207 14.59 24.13 -9.12
C LEU A 207 15.91 24.26 -8.34
N GLU A 208 17.01 24.62 -9.01
CA GLU A 208 18.31 24.78 -8.35
C GLU A 208 18.31 25.97 -7.39
N ASN A 209 17.67 27.09 -7.76
CA ASN A 209 17.52 28.24 -6.86
C ASN A 209 16.66 27.90 -5.64
N GLY A 210 15.57 27.15 -5.82
CA GLY A 210 14.70 26.71 -4.73
C GLY A 210 15.44 25.81 -3.74
N LYS A 211 16.23 24.84 -4.26
CA LYS A 211 17.09 23.99 -3.43
C LYS A 211 18.12 24.81 -2.66
N ALA A 212 18.78 25.76 -3.33
CA ALA A 212 19.78 26.62 -2.71
C ALA A 212 19.19 27.52 -1.61
N ALA A 213 18.03 28.13 -1.86
CA ALA A 213 17.31 28.95 -0.87
C ALA A 213 16.87 28.12 0.34
N PHE A 214 16.35 26.91 0.11
CA PHE A 214 15.98 25.99 1.20
C PHE A 214 17.20 25.58 2.04
N ALA A 215 18.33 25.23 1.39
CA ALA A 215 19.57 24.88 2.08
C ALA A 215 20.15 26.04 2.92
N GLN A 216 19.89 27.29 2.51
CA GLN A 216 20.26 28.51 3.25
C GLN A 216 19.21 28.92 4.31
N ASN A 217 18.16 28.13 4.50
CA ASN A 217 17.04 28.41 5.40
C ASN A 217 16.27 29.71 5.05
N HIS A 218 16.29 30.14 3.79
CA HIS A 218 15.46 31.23 3.26
C HIS A 218 14.09 30.67 2.82
N LEU A 219 13.27 30.29 3.80
CA LEU A 219 12.08 29.46 3.58
C LEU A 219 11.00 30.15 2.73
N GLU A 220 10.73 31.44 2.95
CA GLU A 220 9.75 32.20 2.17
C GLU A 220 10.19 32.41 0.71
N GLU A 221 11.50 32.54 0.49
CA GLU A 221 12.06 32.63 -0.86
C GLU A 221 11.92 31.27 -1.58
N ALA A 222 12.32 30.18 -0.92
CA ALA A 222 12.18 28.84 -1.45
C ALA A 222 10.72 28.50 -1.80
N GLU A 223 9.77 28.85 -0.93
CA GLU A 223 8.33 28.67 -1.18
C GLU A 223 7.90 29.36 -2.48
N ARG A 224 8.21 30.65 -2.65
CA ARG A 224 7.84 31.40 -3.86
C ARG A 224 8.47 30.83 -5.12
N ILE A 225 9.73 30.42 -5.05
CA ILE A 225 10.45 29.83 -6.19
C ILE A 225 9.79 28.51 -6.60
N TYR A 226 9.52 27.62 -5.65
CA TYR A 226 8.88 26.34 -5.95
C TYR A 226 7.44 26.51 -6.43
N GLN A 227 6.68 27.48 -5.90
CA GLN A 227 5.36 27.83 -6.43
C GLN A 227 5.44 28.27 -7.90
N THR A 228 6.42 29.11 -8.25
CA THR A 228 6.66 29.52 -9.64
C THR A 228 7.04 28.32 -10.52
N ALA A 229 7.88 27.41 -10.02
CA ALA A 229 8.25 26.19 -10.75
C ALA A 229 7.04 25.27 -10.99
N ILE A 230 6.11 25.18 -10.04
CA ILE A 230 4.86 24.42 -10.16
C ILE A 230 3.90 25.09 -11.14
N GLU A 231 3.82 26.43 -11.19
CA GLU A 231 3.01 27.12 -12.19
C GLU A 231 3.47 26.80 -13.62
N LEU A 232 4.79 26.68 -13.83
CA LEU A 232 5.36 26.31 -15.12
C LEU A 232 5.20 24.82 -15.45
N PHE A 233 5.32 23.94 -14.45
CA PHE A 233 5.15 22.50 -14.60
C PHE A 233 4.34 21.89 -13.45
N PRO A 234 2.99 21.92 -13.54
CA PRO A 234 2.11 21.54 -12.42
C PRO A 234 2.19 20.08 -11.98
N ASP A 235 2.55 19.18 -12.89
CA ASP A 235 2.52 17.73 -12.67
C ASP A 235 3.91 17.13 -12.37
N HIS A 236 4.91 17.97 -12.09
CA HIS A 236 6.22 17.49 -11.68
C HIS A 236 6.24 17.05 -10.21
N ALA A 237 6.19 15.74 -9.98
CA ALA A 237 6.06 15.15 -8.65
C ALA A 237 7.15 15.60 -7.66
N GLN A 238 8.42 15.64 -8.08
CA GLN A 238 9.53 16.02 -7.20
C GLN A 238 9.43 17.46 -6.71
N THR A 239 8.91 18.41 -7.51
CA THR A 239 8.79 19.81 -7.08
C THR A 239 7.75 19.96 -5.95
N HIS A 240 6.66 19.18 -6.01
CA HIS A 240 5.69 19.12 -4.90
C HIS A 240 6.30 18.51 -3.64
N PHE A 241 7.17 17.51 -3.78
CA PHE A 241 7.88 16.91 -2.65
C PHE A 241 8.82 17.92 -1.98
N ASP A 242 9.61 18.65 -2.77
CA ASP A 242 10.53 19.68 -2.29
C ASP A 242 9.77 20.82 -1.58
N LEU A 243 8.65 21.29 -2.16
CA LEU A 243 7.78 22.28 -1.52
C LEU A 243 7.17 21.75 -0.20
N GLY A 244 6.85 20.46 -0.14
CA GLY A 244 6.40 19.80 1.10
C GLY A 244 7.41 19.93 2.24
N HIS A 245 8.71 19.80 1.94
CA HIS A 245 9.78 20.01 2.92
C HIS A 245 9.94 21.47 3.33
N VAL A 246 9.79 22.42 2.40
CA VAL A 246 9.75 23.86 2.74
C VAL A 246 8.62 24.15 3.72
N TYR A 247 7.40 23.67 3.43
CA TYR A 247 6.26 23.85 4.31
C TYR A 247 6.44 23.21 5.68
N LEU A 248 7.07 22.04 5.73
CA LEU A 248 7.36 21.38 7.00
C LEU A 248 8.36 22.20 7.83
N ALA A 249 9.40 22.77 7.20
CA ALA A 249 10.38 23.62 7.87
C ALA A 249 9.77 24.94 8.38
N GLN A 250 8.76 25.47 7.69
CA GLN A 250 7.99 26.64 8.14
C GLN A 250 6.97 26.32 9.26
N GLY A 251 6.74 25.04 9.56
CA GLY A 251 5.70 24.61 10.50
C GLY A 251 4.28 24.55 9.90
N TYR A 252 4.13 24.71 8.58
CA TYR A 252 2.84 24.63 7.87
C TYR A 252 2.47 23.18 7.53
N GLN A 253 2.20 22.43 8.58
CA GLN A 253 1.82 21.02 8.60
C GLN A 253 0.79 20.61 7.54
N ASP A 254 -0.36 21.28 7.47
CA ASP A 254 -1.41 20.96 6.50
C ASP A 254 -0.97 21.21 5.05
N ARG A 255 -0.16 22.24 4.80
CA ARG A 255 0.38 22.55 3.46
C ARG A 255 1.43 21.52 3.06
N ALA A 256 2.27 21.11 3.99
CA ALA A 256 3.25 20.05 3.79
C ALA A 256 2.55 18.75 3.40
N LYS A 257 1.54 18.32 4.18
CA LYS A 257 0.73 17.13 3.88
C LYS A 257 0.18 17.16 2.46
N ARG A 258 -0.51 18.26 2.07
CA ARG A 258 -1.06 18.39 0.71
C ARG A 258 -0.01 18.27 -0.39
N SER A 259 1.16 18.88 -0.18
CA SER A 259 2.26 18.86 -1.15
C SER A 259 2.87 17.46 -1.28
N PHE A 260 3.10 16.77 -0.16
CA PHE A 260 3.57 15.37 -0.18
C PHE A 260 2.55 14.40 -0.78
N THR A 261 1.25 14.58 -0.47
CA THR A 261 0.17 13.80 -1.10
C THR A 261 0.17 14.02 -2.62
N ARG A 262 0.27 15.27 -3.09
CA ARG A 262 0.32 15.59 -4.51
C ARG A 262 1.56 14.98 -5.17
N ALA A 263 2.72 15.02 -4.50
CA ALA A 263 3.94 14.39 -4.99
C ALA A 263 3.79 12.87 -5.19
N ARG A 264 3.19 12.17 -4.21
CA ARG A 264 2.90 10.72 -4.35
C ARG A 264 1.92 10.46 -5.50
N ASP A 265 0.86 11.23 -5.60
CA ASP A 265 -0.19 11.00 -6.61
C ASP A 265 0.31 11.31 -8.03
N LEU A 266 1.28 12.23 -8.17
CA LEU A 266 1.95 12.56 -9.43
C LEU A 266 3.12 11.62 -9.81
N ASP A 267 3.51 10.71 -8.91
CA ASP A 267 4.63 9.79 -9.16
C ASP A 267 4.34 8.92 -10.38
N ILE A 268 5.19 9.00 -11.42
CA ILE A 268 4.98 8.23 -12.66
C ILE A 268 5.41 6.76 -12.50
N LEU A 269 5.99 6.41 -11.35
CA LEU A 269 6.22 5.04 -10.95
C LEU A 269 5.49 4.77 -9.62
N PRO A 270 4.15 4.70 -9.64
CA PRO A 270 3.30 4.62 -8.45
C PRO A 270 3.35 3.23 -7.77
N ILE A 271 4.49 2.92 -7.17
CA ILE A 271 4.70 1.74 -6.32
C ILE A 271 4.03 1.96 -4.95
N ARG A 272 3.94 3.23 -4.53
CA ARG A 272 2.98 3.65 -3.51
C ARG A 272 1.64 3.87 -4.21
N ALA A 273 0.58 3.38 -3.58
CA ALA A 273 -0.78 3.61 -4.08
C ALA A 273 -1.11 5.11 -3.99
N PRO A 274 -1.75 5.68 -5.02
CA PRO A 274 -2.19 7.06 -4.99
C PRO A 274 -3.48 7.21 -4.14
N SER A 275 -3.88 8.45 -3.85
CA SER A 275 -5.03 8.78 -2.97
C SER A 275 -6.31 8.04 -3.35
N GLU A 276 -6.54 7.89 -4.65
CA GLU A 276 -7.76 7.34 -5.24
C GLU A 276 -8.03 5.90 -4.78
N VAL A 277 -6.99 5.16 -4.38
CA VAL A 277 -7.14 3.81 -3.81
C VAL A 277 -7.82 3.85 -2.44
N ASN A 278 -7.38 4.75 -1.55
CA ASN A 278 -8.01 4.93 -0.24
C ASN A 278 -9.40 5.56 -0.36
N GLU A 279 -9.59 6.51 -1.27
CA GLU A 279 -10.91 7.06 -1.58
C GLU A 279 -11.87 5.96 -2.04
N THR A 280 -11.41 5.05 -2.90
CA THR A 280 -12.19 3.89 -3.36
C THR A 280 -12.52 2.95 -2.21
N ILE A 281 -11.56 2.63 -1.35
CA ILE A 281 -11.78 1.81 -0.15
C ILE A 281 -12.88 2.43 0.73
N LYS A 282 -12.77 3.73 1.04
CA LYS A 282 -13.73 4.47 1.88
C LYS A 282 -15.11 4.50 1.23
N SER A 283 -15.18 4.76 -0.07
CA SER A 283 -16.42 4.77 -0.86
C SER A 283 -17.10 3.42 -0.86
N VAL A 284 -16.37 2.33 -1.16
CA VAL A 284 -16.92 0.98 -1.20
C VAL A 284 -17.38 0.52 0.19
N ALA A 285 -16.62 0.80 1.25
CA ALA A 285 -17.03 0.49 2.62
C ALA A 285 -18.38 1.14 2.96
N LYS A 286 -18.56 2.42 2.60
CA LYS A 286 -19.82 3.16 2.79
C LYS A 286 -20.95 2.61 1.92
N GLU A 287 -20.72 2.39 0.63
CA GLU A 287 -21.71 1.88 -0.33
C GLU A 287 -22.23 0.49 0.03
N THR A 288 -21.35 -0.31 0.62
CA THR A 288 -21.65 -1.70 0.97
C THR A 288 -21.97 -1.88 2.45
N ASP A 289 -22.00 -0.82 3.26
CA ASP A 289 -22.25 -0.90 4.71
C ASP A 289 -21.33 -1.93 5.41
N ILE A 290 -20.02 -1.78 5.16
CA ILE A 290 -18.96 -2.61 5.74
C ILE A 290 -18.12 -1.75 6.69
N VAL A 291 -17.68 -2.35 7.80
CA VAL A 291 -16.84 -1.69 8.80
C VAL A 291 -15.53 -1.24 8.17
N LEU A 292 -15.21 0.04 8.35
CA LEU A 292 -13.96 0.66 7.90
C LEU A 292 -12.97 0.78 9.07
N ALA A 293 -11.75 0.28 8.87
CA ALA A 293 -10.59 0.60 9.70
C ALA A 293 -9.75 1.69 8.97
N ASP A 294 -9.94 2.96 9.35
CA ASP A 294 -9.29 4.11 8.69
C ASP A 294 -7.85 4.32 9.22
N PHE A 295 -6.97 3.42 8.83
CA PHE A 295 -5.55 3.49 9.15
C PHE A 295 -4.87 4.75 8.62
N GLU A 296 -5.35 5.35 7.52
CA GLU A 296 -4.80 6.60 7.00
C GLU A 296 -4.95 7.73 8.02
N THR A 297 -6.15 7.90 8.59
CA THR A 297 -6.40 8.87 9.66
C THR A 297 -5.65 8.49 10.94
N VAL A 298 -5.64 7.21 11.33
CA VAL A 298 -4.96 6.76 12.56
C VAL A 298 -3.44 7.02 12.51
N PHE A 299 -2.78 6.75 11.38
CA PHE A 299 -1.35 7.05 11.23
C PHE A 299 -1.09 8.56 11.17
N GLN A 300 -2.00 9.30 10.56
CA GLN A 300 -1.93 10.75 10.47
C GLN A 300 -2.02 11.42 11.84
N ASP A 301 -2.89 10.94 12.72
CA ASP A 301 -3.11 11.51 14.05
C ASP A 301 -2.00 11.13 15.05
N CYS A 302 -1.31 10.01 14.81
CA CYS A 302 -0.21 9.56 15.66
C CYS A 302 1.15 10.22 15.38
N ASP A 303 1.39 10.80 14.20
CA ASP A 303 2.67 11.44 13.90
C ASP A 303 2.71 12.87 14.48
N PRO A 304 3.59 13.20 15.43
CA PRO A 304 3.70 14.55 16.01
C PRO A 304 4.01 15.64 14.99
N LYS A 305 4.58 15.27 13.83
CA LYS A 305 4.87 16.18 12.71
C LYS A 305 3.71 16.31 11.73
N SER A 306 2.59 15.59 11.94
CA SER A 306 1.37 15.59 11.12
C SER A 306 1.56 15.17 9.65
N VAL A 307 2.63 14.47 9.31
CA VAL A 307 2.78 13.90 7.96
C VAL A 307 3.37 12.52 8.12
N ILE A 308 2.63 11.51 7.65
CA ILE A 308 2.97 10.10 7.76
C ILE A 308 4.37 9.84 7.20
N GLY A 309 5.24 9.30 8.05
CA GLY A 309 6.61 8.91 7.70
C GLY A 309 7.29 8.15 8.83
N LYS A 310 8.62 8.23 8.90
CA LYS A 310 9.44 7.71 10.01
C LYS A 310 9.01 8.37 11.35
N PRO A 311 9.05 7.66 12.49
CA PRO A 311 9.46 6.27 12.63
C PRO A 311 8.33 5.25 12.33
N MET A 312 7.13 5.69 11.93
CA MET A 312 5.96 4.80 11.76
C MET A 312 6.05 3.95 10.49
N ILE A 313 6.70 4.45 9.45
CA ILE A 313 6.95 3.74 8.20
C ILE A 313 8.45 3.73 7.93
N VAL A 314 9.01 2.55 7.69
CA VAL A 314 10.46 2.34 7.60
C VAL A 314 11.01 2.87 6.28
N GLU A 315 10.22 2.68 5.23
CA GLU A 315 10.58 2.91 3.83
C GLU A 315 9.35 3.41 3.07
N HIS A 316 9.17 3.17 1.76
CA HIS A 316 8.09 3.80 0.99
C HIS A 316 6.67 3.44 1.46
N LEU A 317 6.41 2.24 2.01
CA LEU A 317 5.07 1.83 2.44
C LEU A 317 4.99 0.82 3.61
N HIS A 318 6.06 0.13 3.97
CA HIS A 318 6.06 -0.89 5.03
C HIS A 318 6.16 -0.23 6.41
N PRO A 319 5.17 -0.45 7.28
CA PRO A 319 5.20 0.03 8.66
C PRO A 319 6.42 -0.50 9.43
N SER A 320 6.87 0.26 10.42
CA SER A 320 7.79 -0.24 11.44
C SER A 320 7.06 -1.15 12.42
N ASN A 321 7.77 -1.73 13.40
CA ASN A 321 7.12 -2.48 14.47
C ASN A 321 6.07 -1.62 15.22
N GLU A 322 6.34 -0.33 15.41
CA GLU A 322 5.38 0.62 16.00
C GLU A 322 4.18 0.86 15.07
N GLY A 323 4.41 1.01 13.76
CA GLY A 323 3.31 1.11 12.80
C GLY A 323 2.45 -0.15 12.72
N TYR A 324 3.06 -1.34 12.73
CA TYR A 324 2.32 -2.60 12.78
C TYR A 324 1.56 -2.80 14.09
N TYR A 325 2.13 -2.37 15.22
CA TYR A 325 1.44 -2.34 16.50
C TYR A 325 0.23 -1.40 16.48
N LEU A 326 0.35 -0.22 15.84
CA LEU A 326 -0.75 0.72 15.67
C LEU A 326 -1.89 0.11 14.83
N ILE A 327 -1.56 -0.57 13.73
CA ILE A 327 -2.54 -1.33 12.91
C ILE A 327 -3.25 -2.37 13.78
N ALA A 328 -2.51 -3.23 14.48
CA ALA A 328 -3.07 -4.30 15.30
C ALA A 328 -3.96 -3.78 16.44
N SER A 329 -3.51 -2.72 17.11
CA SER A 329 -4.24 -2.09 18.22
C SER A 329 -5.53 -1.42 17.75
N HIS A 330 -5.48 -0.73 16.61
CA HIS A 330 -6.67 -0.15 16.01
C HIS A 330 -7.68 -1.23 15.57
N LEU A 331 -7.21 -2.32 14.96
CA LEU A 331 -8.05 -3.47 14.62
C LEU A 331 -8.71 -4.10 15.85
N ALA A 332 -7.96 -4.30 16.93
CA ALA A 332 -8.52 -4.83 18.18
C ALA A 332 -9.62 -3.90 18.73
N ASN A 333 -9.40 -2.58 18.72
CA ASN A 333 -10.41 -1.59 19.10
C ASN A 333 -11.67 -1.69 18.23
N VAL A 334 -11.51 -1.75 16.90
CA VAL A 334 -12.64 -1.89 15.96
C VAL A 334 -13.40 -3.19 16.24
N ILE A 335 -12.69 -4.30 16.43
CA ILE A 335 -13.29 -5.61 16.71
C ILE A 335 -14.18 -5.59 17.96
N PHE A 336 -13.70 -4.98 19.05
CA PHE A 336 -14.47 -4.88 20.28
C PHE A 336 -15.61 -3.85 20.19
N LYS A 337 -15.38 -2.72 19.51
CA LYS A 337 -16.37 -1.66 19.35
C LYS A 337 -17.58 -2.13 18.53
N GLU A 338 -17.32 -2.88 17.46
CA GLU A 338 -18.37 -3.43 16.58
C GLU A 338 -19.01 -4.70 17.16
N GLY A 339 -18.54 -5.18 18.32
CA GLY A 339 -19.12 -6.33 19.01
C GLY A 339 -18.84 -7.68 18.36
N PHE A 340 -17.82 -7.80 17.50
CA PHE A 340 -17.40 -9.08 16.93
C PHE A 340 -16.85 -10.04 18.01
N LEU A 341 -16.19 -9.47 19.02
CA LEU A 341 -15.73 -10.15 20.23
C LEU A 341 -15.99 -9.25 21.45
N THR A 342 -16.02 -9.86 22.64
CA THR A 342 -16.09 -9.11 23.91
C THR A 342 -14.81 -9.27 24.69
N ALA A 343 -14.23 -8.16 25.16
CA ALA A 343 -13.07 -8.16 26.05
C ALA A 343 -13.52 -8.09 27.52
N SER A 344 -13.02 -8.99 28.37
CA SER A 344 -13.19 -8.87 29.83
C SER A 344 -12.10 -8.01 30.49
N LYS A 345 -10.99 -7.75 29.79
CA LYS A 345 -9.92 -6.84 30.20
C LYS A 345 -9.71 -5.77 29.14
N ARG A 346 -9.90 -4.50 29.52
CA ARG A 346 -9.58 -3.36 28.64
C ARG A 346 -8.08 -3.08 28.70
N LEU A 347 -7.41 -3.21 27.56
CA LEU A 347 -6.00 -2.83 27.42
C LEU A 347 -5.89 -1.34 27.09
N ASN A 348 -4.88 -0.67 27.66
CA ASN A 348 -4.46 0.64 27.19
C ASN A 348 -3.38 0.44 26.14
N PHE A 349 -3.72 0.61 24.86
CA PHE A 349 -2.77 0.40 23.77
C PHE A 349 -1.65 1.45 23.70
N GLU A 350 -1.78 2.56 24.42
CA GLU A 350 -0.72 3.58 24.53
C GLU A 350 0.26 3.27 25.66
N ASP A 351 0.00 2.25 26.50
CA ASP A 351 0.84 1.89 27.64
C ASP A 351 2.24 1.38 27.19
N PRO A 352 3.33 2.08 27.56
CA PRO A 352 4.68 1.64 27.23
C PRO A 352 5.09 0.29 27.83
N SER A 353 4.44 -0.16 28.90
CA SER A 353 4.67 -1.50 29.47
C SER A 353 4.18 -2.60 28.53
N LEU A 354 2.98 -2.43 27.96
CA LEU A 354 2.41 -3.38 27.00
C LEU A 354 3.29 -3.51 25.75
N LYS A 355 3.77 -2.39 25.22
CA LYS A 355 4.70 -2.39 24.07
C LYS A 355 6.00 -3.15 24.39
N ARG A 356 6.59 -2.92 25.57
CA ARG A 356 7.79 -3.65 26.01
C ARG A 356 7.55 -5.14 26.17
N GLU A 357 6.43 -5.55 26.75
CA GLU A 357 6.07 -6.97 26.91
C GLU A 357 5.87 -7.69 25.58
N LEU A 358 5.43 -6.96 24.56
CA LEU A 358 5.25 -7.45 23.19
C LEU A 358 6.54 -7.35 22.35
N ASN A 359 7.65 -6.90 22.94
CA ASN A 359 8.90 -6.59 22.25
C ASN A 359 8.71 -5.67 21.02
N ILE A 360 7.77 -4.72 21.13
CA ILE A 360 7.62 -3.65 20.14
C ILE A 360 8.79 -2.70 20.35
N GLY A 361 9.75 -2.77 19.43
CA GLY A 361 10.96 -1.97 19.46
C GLY A 361 11.55 -1.81 18.07
N GLU A 362 12.83 -1.47 18.00
CA GLU A 362 13.53 -1.31 16.71
C GLU A 362 13.53 -2.61 15.89
N LEU A 363 13.73 -2.46 14.58
CA LEU A 363 13.93 -3.60 13.69
C LEU A 363 15.13 -4.42 14.15
N ASN A 364 15.02 -5.75 14.06
CA ASN A 364 16.16 -6.61 14.34
C ASN A 364 17.25 -6.43 13.25
N LYS A 365 18.46 -6.93 13.54
CA LYS A 365 19.62 -6.80 12.64
C LYS A 365 19.38 -7.40 11.25
N GLU A 366 18.62 -8.50 11.16
CA GLU A 366 18.34 -9.17 9.88
C GLU A 366 17.41 -8.33 8.99
N ASP A 367 16.36 -7.76 9.58
CA ASP A 367 15.43 -6.88 8.88
C ASP A 367 16.12 -5.58 8.43
N LEU A 368 17.04 -5.04 9.23
CA LEU A 368 17.89 -3.91 8.83
C LEU A 368 18.80 -4.27 7.65
N VAL A 369 19.37 -5.47 7.62
CA VAL A 369 20.17 -5.94 6.48
C VAL A 369 19.30 -6.11 5.23
N ARG A 370 18.14 -6.74 5.35
CA ARG A 370 17.18 -6.90 4.24
C ARG A 370 16.76 -5.54 3.67
N LEU A 371 16.43 -4.59 4.55
CA LEU A 371 16.11 -3.23 4.17
C LEU A 371 17.27 -2.59 3.40
N ARG A 372 18.49 -2.63 3.93
CA ARG A 372 19.68 -2.08 3.26
C ARG A 372 19.95 -2.71 1.89
N LEU A 373 19.68 -4.00 1.72
CA LEU A 373 19.82 -4.68 0.43
C LEU A 373 18.73 -4.25 -0.55
N MET A 374 17.48 -4.14 -0.09
CA MET A 374 16.36 -3.66 -0.90
C MET A 374 16.59 -2.22 -1.39
N LEU A 375 17.15 -1.35 -0.54
CA LEU A 375 17.43 0.03 -0.92
C LEU A 375 18.55 0.16 -1.99
N LYS A 376 19.32 -0.90 -2.25
CA LYS A 376 20.38 -0.91 -3.26
C LYS A 376 19.92 -1.36 -4.64
N ILE A 377 18.68 -1.82 -4.78
CA ILE A 377 18.13 -2.31 -6.05
C ILE A 377 17.13 -1.30 -6.63
N TRP A 378 16.93 -1.34 -7.94
CA TRP A 378 15.88 -0.57 -8.59
C TRP A 378 14.50 -0.94 -8.01
N PRO A 379 13.59 0.02 -7.80
CA PRO A 379 13.68 1.46 -8.12
C PRO A 379 14.19 2.34 -6.98
N PHE A 380 14.70 1.75 -5.90
CA PHE A 380 15.17 2.49 -4.73
C PHE A 380 16.56 3.13 -4.93
N ASN A 381 17.36 2.57 -5.84
CA ASN A 381 18.71 3.03 -6.18
C ASN A 381 18.77 3.88 -7.46
N ILE A 382 17.77 4.73 -7.74
CA ILE A 382 17.81 5.63 -8.89
C ILE A 382 18.68 6.84 -8.51
N ASN A 383 19.96 6.76 -8.89
CA ASN A 383 21.01 7.77 -8.86
C ASN A 383 21.45 8.30 -7.48
N ASN A 384 22.74 8.09 -7.20
CA ASN A 384 23.58 8.72 -6.17
C ASN A 384 23.63 10.27 -6.29
N GLU A 385 22.50 10.98 -6.35
CA GLU A 385 22.44 12.44 -6.33
C GLU A 385 22.51 13.00 -4.89
N GLY A 386 23.55 12.60 -4.14
CA GLY A 386 23.89 13.22 -2.85
C GLY A 386 22.91 13.00 -1.69
N TYR A 387 21.74 12.41 -1.92
CA TYR A 387 20.80 12.06 -0.85
C TYR A 387 21.24 10.77 -0.16
N GLN A 388 21.87 10.90 1.00
CA GLN A 388 22.04 9.77 1.90
C GLN A 388 20.69 9.50 2.57
N TYR A 389 20.07 8.36 2.25
CA TYR A 389 18.94 7.86 3.02
C TYR A 389 19.41 7.69 4.48
N PRO A 390 18.76 8.35 5.47
CA PRO A 390 19.16 8.22 6.87
C PRO A 390 18.88 6.82 7.42
#